data_AF-A0A1G1GQX2-F1
#
_entry.id   AF-A0A1G1GQX2-F1
#
_cell.length_a   1.000
_cell.length_b   1.000
_cell.length_c   1.000
_cell.angle_alpha   90.00
_cell.angle_beta   90.00
_cell.angle_gamma   90.00
#
_symmetry.space_group_name_H-M   'P 1'
#
loop_
_entity.id
_entity.type
_entity.pdbx_description
1 polymer ?
#
loop_
_entity_poly.entity_id
_entity_poly.type
_entity_poly.pdbx_seq_one_letter_code
_entity_poly.pdbx_strand_id
1 'polypeptide(L)'
;MPEPEKTGYQFGTFKGVFTPSILTILGVIMYLRIGWVIGNVGLVPTLIIVTLSTSITFFTALSISALATNIQVKGGGAYFIISRALGIEAGAAIGLPLFLAQALSISFYIVGFAESVVQILPLLNMKM
;
A
#
# COMPACT_ATOMS: atom_id res chain seq x y z
N MET A 1 -6.97 -36.65 -17.89
CA MET A 1 -7.49 -35.55 -17.05
C MET A 1 -7.45 -34.30 -17.90
N PRO A 2 -8.58 -33.63 -18.20
CA PRO A 2 -8.55 -32.41 -18.99
C PRO A 2 -7.86 -31.31 -18.18
N GLU A 3 -6.92 -30.59 -18.81
CA GLU A 3 -6.25 -29.45 -18.19
C GLU A 3 -7.26 -28.33 -17.87
N PRO A 4 -7.10 -27.61 -16.76
CA PRO A 4 -8.00 -26.52 -16.43
C PRO A 4 -7.87 -25.40 -17.46
N GLU A 5 -8.98 -25.09 -18.10
CA GLU A 5 -9.15 -24.01 -19.07
C GLU A 5 -8.67 -22.67 -18.47
N LYS A 6 -7.63 -22.06 -19.06
CA LYS A 6 -7.04 -20.79 -18.60
C LYS A 6 -7.93 -19.61 -19.01
N THR A 7 -9.08 -19.45 -18.36
CA THR A 7 -10.06 -18.37 -18.61
C THR A 7 -9.77 -17.11 -17.80
N GLY A 8 -8.52 -16.62 -17.80
CA GLY A 8 -8.14 -15.40 -17.07
C GLY A 8 -7.04 -14.61 -17.77
N TYR A 9 -7.19 -13.28 -17.81
CA TYR A 9 -6.16 -12.36 -18.30
C TYR A 9 -4.88 -12.50 -17.46
N GLN A 10 -3.77 -12.94 -18.07
CA GLN A 10 -2.47 -13.02 -17.41
C GLN A 10 -1.78 -11.66 -17.46
N PHE A 11 -1.85 -10.89 -16.37
CA PHE A 11 -1.26 -9.55 -16.28
C PHE A 11 0.29 -9.56 -16.17
N GLY A 12 0.91 -10.73 -15.96
CA GLY A 12 2.36 -10.85 -15.77
C GLY A 12 2.90 -10.09 -14.55
N THR A 13 4.19 -10.18 -14.29
CA THR A 13 4.81 -9.56 -13.09
C THR A 13 4.83 -8.03 -13.16
N PHE A 14 5.11 -7.48 -14.34
CA PHE A 14 5.28 -6.03 -14.49
C PHE A 14 3.94 -5.29 -14.43
N LYS A 15 2.99 -5.61 -15.31
CA LYS A 15 1.68 -4.95 -15.32
C LYS A 15 0.79 -5.39 -14.16
N GLY A 16 0.90 -6.64 -13.71
CA GLY A 16 0.04 -7.19 -12.66
C GLY A 16 0.47 -6.89 -11.23
N VAL A 17 1.76 -6.65 -10.97
CA VAL A 17 2.29 -6.48 -9.61
C VAL A 17 3.08 -5.18 -9.47
N PHE A 18 4.12 -4.99 -10.27
CA PHE A 18 5.04 -3.84 -10.10
C PHE A 18 4.35 -2.49 -10.28
N THR A 19 3.61 -2.30 -11.38
CA THR A 19 2.89 -1.05 -11.66
C THR A 19 1.87 -0.68 -10.56
N PRO A 20 0.94 -1.57 -10.15
CA PRO A 20 -0.01 -1.24 -9.09
C PRO A 20 0.66 -1.04 -7.72
N SER A 21 1.73 -1.78 -7.40
CA SER A 21 2.45 -1.62 -6.14
C SER A 21 3.11 -0.24 -6.02
N ILE A 22 3.82 0.22 -7.07
CA ILE A 22 4.42 1.56 -7.06
C ILE A 22 3.35 2.64 -6.94
N LEU A 23 2.24 2.51 -7.67
CA LEU A 23 1.15 3.49 -7.62
C LEU A 23 0.53 3.60 -6.22
N THR A 24 0.53 2.52 -5.44
CA THR A 24 0.00 2.52 -4.07
C THR A 24 1.00 3.10 -3.06
N ILE A 25 2.31 2.96 -3.30
CA ILE A 25 3.37 3.52 -2.44
C ILE A 25 3.52 5.03 -2.68
N LEU A 26 3.46 5.48 -3.93
CA LEU A 26 3.60 6.88 -4.30
C LEU A 26 2.31 7.66 -3.97
N GLY A 27 2.22 8.10 -2.73
CA GLY A 27 1.02 8.76 -2.20
C GLY A 27 1.17 10.25 -1.89
N VAL A 28 0.08 10.80 -1.33
CA VAL A 28 -0.05 12.20 -0.88
C VAL A 28 1.10 12.67 0.02
N ILE A 29 1.59 11.83 0.94
CA ILE A 29 2.68 12.20 1.88
C ILE A 29 3.95 12.59 1.13
N MET A 30 4.29 11.85 0.07
CA MET A 30 5.51 12.10 -0.70
C MET A 30 5.49 13.50 -1.32
N TYR A 31 4.34 13.93 -1.83
CA TYR A 31 4.21 15.20 -2.53
C TYR A 31 3.92 16.38 -1.60
N LEU A 32 3.03 16.22 -0.62
CA LEU A 32 2.56 17.33 0.21
C LEU A 32 3.30 17.51 1.54
N ARG A 33 3.97 16.46 2.05
CA ARG A 33 4.51 16.47 3.42
C ARG A 33 6.03 16.34 3.50
N ILE A 34 6.69 15.68 2.55
CA ILE A 34 8.16 15.52 2.57
C ILE A 34 8.89 16.87 2.68
N GLY A 35 8.48 17.88 1.91
CA GLY A 35 9.10 19.21 1.96
C GLY A 35 8.99 19.86 3.35
N TRP A 36 7.82 19.73 3.98
CA TRP A 36 7.61 20.25 5.33
C TRP A 36 8.43 19.48 6.39
N VAL A 37 8.53 18.15 6.28
CA VAL A 37 9.33 17.32 7.19
C VAL A 37 10.82 17.70 7.10
N ILE A 38 11.36 17.82 5.88
CA ILE A 38 12.76 18.23 5.67
C ILE A 38 12.99 19.63 6.24
N GLY A 39 12.03 20.55 6.08
CA GLY A 39 12.12 21.92 6.57
C GLY A 39 12.15 22.04 8.10
N ASN A 40 11.41 21.19 8.82
CA ASN A 40 11.33 21.24 10.28
C ASN A 40 12.38 20.38 10.98
N VAL A 41 12.61 19.17 10.47
CA VAL A 41 13.46 18.16 11.12
C VAL A 41 14.89 18.21 10.58
N GLY A 42 15.08 18.65 9.34
CA GLY A 42 16.37 18.68 8.65
C GLY A 42 16.62 17.44 7.78
N LEU A 43 17.61 17.52 6.90
CA LEU A 43 17.88 16.51 5.86
C LEU A 43 18.39 15.17 6.44
N VAL A 44 19.41 15.20 7.29
CA VAL A 44 20.04 14.00 7.87
C VAL A 44 19.02 13.16 8.67
N PRO A 45 18.28 13.71 9.65
CA PRO A 45 17.28 12.94 10.38
C PRO A 45 16.12 12.48 9.50
N THR A 46 15.70 13.26 8.49
CA THR A 46 14.68 12.80 7.54
C THR A 46 15.16 11.57 6.76
N LEU A 47 16.41 11.54 6.32
CA LEU A 47 16.98 10.36 5.66
C LEU A 47 16.96 9.13 6.58
N ILE A 48 17.31 9.27 7.86
CA ILE A 48 17.25 8.17 8.85
C ILE A 48 15.82 7.65 8.98
N ILE A 49 14.82 8.53 9.09
CA ILE A 49 13.40 8.15 9.19
C ILE A 49 12.95 7.37 7.96
N VAL A 50 13.31 7.84 6.76
CA VAL A 50 12.96 7.18 5.50
C VAL A 50 13.64 5.82 5.40
N THR A 51 14.95 5.73 5.67
CA THR A 51 15.69 4.46 5.63
C THR A 51 15.12 3.44 6.61
N LEU A 52 14.80 3.85 7.84
CA LEU A 52 14.21 2.96 8.84
C LEU A 52 12.82 2.46 8.38
N SER A 53 11.98 3.37 7.88
CA SER A 53 10.64 3.02 7.38
C SER A 53 10.72 2.04 6.20
N THR A 54 11.61 2.29 5.22
CA THR A 54 11.84 1.39 4.10
C THR A 54 12.35 0.03 4.56
N SER A 55 13.20 -0.03 5.59
CA SER A 55 13.68 -1.30 6.13
C SER A 55 12.55 -2.15 6.71
N ILE A 56 11.60 -1.54 7.45
CA ILE A 56 10.43 -2.24 8.00
C ILE A 56 9.56 -2.81 6.87
N THR A 57 9.29 -2.01 5.83
CA THR A 57 8.52 -2.46 4.67
C THR A 57 9.25 -3.58 3.92
N PHE A 58 10.57 -3.48 3.77
CA PHE A 58 11.38 -4.48 3.11
C PHE A 58 11.32 -5.85 3.81
N PHE A 59 11.50 -5.89 5.14
CA PHE A 59 11.38 -7.14 5.89
C PHE A 59 9.95 -7.70 5.85
N THR A 60 8.93 -6.84 5.89
CA THR A 60 7.54 -7.26 5.74
C THR A 60 7.27 -7.88 4.36
N ALA A 61 7.81 -7.27 3.30
CA ALA A 61 7.71 -7.78 1.93
C ALA A 61 8.40 -9.14 1.77
N LEU A 62 9.56 -9.35 2.40
CA LEU A 62 10.23 -10.64 2.43
C LEU A 62 9.36 -11.71 3.11
N SER A 63 8.76 -11.40 4.26
CA SER A 63 7.83 -12.31 4.94
C SER A 63 6.63 -12.67 4.06
N ILE A 64 6.01 -11.69 3.40
CA ILE A 64 4.88 -11.95 2.48
C ILE A 64 5.34 -12.77 1.26
N SER A 65 6.54 -12.54 0.74
CA SER A 65 7.10 -13.33 -0.36
C SER A 65 7.28 -14.80 0.02
N ALA A 66 7.74 -15.08 1.24
CA ALA A 66 7.86 -16.44 1.76
C ALA A 66 6.48 -17.12 1.88
N LEU A 67 5.48 -16.39 2.38
CA LEU A 67 4.10 -16.87 2.45
C LEU A 67 3.55 -17.17 1.05
N ALA A 68 3.71 -16.25 0.09
CA ALA A 68 3.21 -16.41 -1.27
C ALA A 68 3.84 -17.59 -2.03
N THR A 69 5.07 -17.98 -1.66
CA THR A 69 5.77 -19.11 -2.29
C THR A 69 5.38 -20.46 -1.68
N ASN A 70 4.91 -20.48 -0.42
CA ASN A 70 4.63 -21.71 0.32
C ASN A 70 3.21 -22.28 0.08
N ILE A 71 2.33 -21.53 -0.57
CA ILE A 71 0.94 -21.93 -0.82
C ILE A 71 0.58 -21.84 -2.30
N GLN A 72 -0.23 -22.78 -2.78
CA GLN A 72 -0.83 -22.68 -4.12
C GLN A 72 -1.86 -21.55 -4.12
N VAL A 73 -1.43 -20.38 -4.58
CA VAL A 73 -2.25 -19.19 -4.72
C VAL A 73 -3.27 -19.42 -5.84
N LYS A 74 -4.51 -19.73 -5.46
CA LYS A 74 -5.67 -19.66 -6.37
C LYS A 74 -6.04 -18.17 -6.58
N GLY A 75 -7.11 -17.86 -7.32
CA GLY A 75 -7.53 -16.47 -7.64
C GLY A 75 -7.97 -15.57 -6.46
N GLY A 76 -7.38 -15.72 -5.27
CA GLY A 76 -7.62 -14.88 -4.10
C GLY A 76 -6.55 -13.79 -3.92
N GLY A 77 -6.87 -12.76 -3.13
CA GLY A 77 -5.96 -11.64 -2.82
C GLY A 77 -5.09 -11.85 -1.56
N ALA A 78 -4.54 -10.76 -1.03
CA ALA A 78 -3.61 -10.80 0.12
C ALA A 78 -4.20 -11.49 1.37
N TYR A 79 -5.45 -11.20 1.74
CA TYR A 79 -6.09 -11.84 2.89
C TYR A 79 -6.21 -13.36 2.71
N PHE A 80 -6.55 -13.82 1.48
CA PHE A 80 -6.66 -15.24 1.17
C PHE A 80 -5.34 -15.98 1.37
N ILE A 81 -4.22 -15.36 0.97
CA ILE A 81 -2.87 -15.89 1.17
C ILE A 81 -2.56 -16.01 2.67
N ILE A 82 -2.82 -14.95 3.44
CA ILE A 82 -2.50 -14.89 4.88
C ILE A 82 -3.35 -15.90 5.67
N SER A 83 -4.67 -15.93 5.48
CA SER A 83 -5.57 -16.82 6.23
C SER A 83 -5.30 -18.30 5.96
N ARG A 84 -4.83 -18.64 4.74
CA ARG A 84 -4.47 -20.02 4.36
C ARG A 84 -3.10 -20.43 4.90
N ALA A 85 -2.14 -19.51 4.95
CA ALA A 85 -0.79 -19.81 5.41
C ALA A 85 -0.67 -19.86 6.94
N LEU A 86 -1.39 -18.99 7.66
CA LEU A 86 -1.25 -18.84 9.12
C LEU A 86 -2.45 -19.36 9.93
N GLY A 87 -3.54 -19.78 9.27
CA GLY A 87 -4.77 -20.18 9.92
C GLY A 87 -5.73 -19.02 10.21
N ILE A 88 -6.92 -19.35 10.72
CA ILE A 88 -8.03 -18.39 10.85
C ILE A 88 -7.80 -17.34 11.95
N GLU A 89 -7.18 -17.72 13.07
CA GLU A 89 -6.94 -16.83 14.21
C GLU A 89 -5.92 -15.74 13.85
N ALA A 90 -4.75 -16.14 13.34
CA ALA A 90 -3.72 -15.22 12.88
C ALA A 90 -4.17 -14.41 11.64
N GLY A 91 -4.92 -15.04 10.73
CA GLY A 91 -5.52 -14.37 9.57
C GLY A 91 -6.45 -13.24 9.97
N ALA A 92 -7.35 -13.47 10.93
CA ALA A 92 -8.25 -12.43 11.44
C ALA A 92 -7.51 -11.32 12.19
N ALA A 93 -6.52 -11.68 13.03
CA ALA A 93 -5.70 -10.74 13.79
C ALA A 93 -4.93 -9.75 12.89
N ILE A 94 -4.50 -10.18 11.70
CA ILE A 94 -3.82 -9.32 10.71
C ILE A 94 -4.83 -8.63 9.78
N GLY A 95 -5.88 -9.34 9.38
CA GLY A 95 -6.85 -8.87 8.38
C GLY A 95 -7.71 -7.71 8.85
N LEU A 96 -8.15 -7.72 10.12
CA LEU A 96 -9.00 -6.65 10.65
C LEU A 96 -8.25 -5.29 10.73
N PRO A 97 -7.01 -5.22 11.27
CA PRO A 97 -6.21 -4.00 11.18
C PRO A 97 -5.91 -3.56 9.74
N LEU A 98 -5.62 -4.50 8.84
CA LEU A 98 -5.36 -4.17 7.43
C LEU A 98 -6.59 -3.51 6.76
N PHE A 99 -7.78 -4.03 7.04
CA PHE A 99 -9.04 -3.44 6.55
C PHE A 99 -9.24 -2.02 7.09
N LEU A 100 -9.06 -1.82 8.40
CA LEU A 100 -9.18 -0.49 9.01
C LEU A 100 -8.14 0.50 8.47
N ALA A 101 -6.89 0.06 8.31
CA ALA A 101 -5.83 0.86 7.71
C ALA A 101 -6.20 1.27 6.27
N GLN A 102 -6.77 0.36 5.48
CA GLN A 102 -7.21 0.66 4.11
C GLN A 102 -8.37 1.67 4.09
N ALA A 103 -9.34 1.54 5.01
CA ALA A 103 -10.45 2.49 5.14
C ALA A 103 -9.95 3.91 5.49
N LEU A 104 -9.07 4.01 6.48
CA LEU A 104 -8.46 5.29 6.87
C LEU A 104 -7.59 5.89 5.76
N SER A 105 -6.89 5.04 5.00
CA SER A 105 -6.07 5.44 3.86
C SER A 105 -6.89 6.11 2.76
N ILE A 106 -8.11 5.62 2.48
CA ILE A 106 -9.03 6.24 1.51
C ILE A 106 -9.38 7.66 1.95
N SER A 107 -9.80 7.86 3.21
CA SER A 107 -10.10 9.19 3.74
C SER A 107 -8.88 10.11 3.69
N PHE A 108 -7.71 9.60 4.07
CA PHE A 108 -6.46 10.35 4.05
C PHE A 108 -6.08 10.82 2.63
N TYR A 109 -6.22 9.96 1.62
CA TYR A 109 -5.93 10.32 0.24
C TYR A 109 -6.93 11.34 -0.33
N ILE A 110 -8.21 11.25 0.02
CA ILE A 110 -9.24 12.23 -0.40
C ILE A 110 -8.94 13.61 0.18
N VAL A 111 -8.59 13.69 1.46
CA VAL A 111 -8.22 14.97 2.10
C VAL A 111 -6.98 15.57 1.45
N GLY A 112 -5.95 14.78 1.20
CA GLY A 112 -4.75 15.25 0.50
C GLY A 112 -5.02 15.74 -0.92
N PHE A 113 -5.93 15.07 -1.64
CA PHE A 113 -6.39 15.53 -2.94
C PHE A 113 -7.13 16.88 -2.83
N ALA A 114 -8.06 17.00 -1.87
CA ALA A 114 -8.80 18.24 -1.63
C ALA A 114 -7.86 19.41 -1.28
N GLU A 115 -6.87 19.20 -0.40
CA GLU A 115 -5.83 20.20 -0.09
C GLU A 115 -5.10 20.67 -1.36
N SER A 116 -4.69 19.72 -2.21
CA SER A 116 -3.99 20.02 -3.46
C SER A 116 -4.85 20.84 -4.44
N VAL A 117 -6.14 20.50 -4.55
CA VAL A 117 -7.09 21.21 -5.41
C VAL A 117 -7.32 22.65 -4.92
N VAL A 118 -7.50 22.84 -3.62
CA VAL A 118 -7.70 24.18 -3.04
C VAL A 118 -6.46 25.06 -3.20
N GLN A 119 -5.25 24.48 -3.10
CA GLN A 119 -4.01 25.21 -3.35
C GLN A 119 -3.88 25.69 -4.81
N ILE A 120 -4.32 24.88 -5.78
CA ILE A 120 -4.22 25.21 -7.20
C ILE A 120 -5.34 26.16 -7.64
N LEU A 121 -6.58 25.94 -7.16
CA LEU A 121 -7.75 26.71 -7.54
C LEU A 121 -8.32 27.47 -6.32
N PRO A 122 -7.70 28.60 -5.92
CA PRO A 122 -8.11 29.35 -4.73
C PRO A 122 -9.53 29.92 -4.80
N LEU A 123 -10.16 29.92 -5.98
CA LEU A 123 -11.57 30.29 -6.19
C LEU A 123 -12.56 29.30 -5.55
N LEU A 124 -12.16 28.03 -5.37
CA LEU A 124 -12.94 27.03 -4.65
C LEU A 124 -12.77 27.11 -3.13
N ASN A 125 -11.97 28.06 -2.63
CA ASN A 125 -11.84 28.31 -1.20
C ASN A 125 -13.10 29.03 -0.68
N MET A 126 -14.23 28.33 -0.68
CA MET A 126 -15.46 28.77 -0.02
C MET A 126 -15.18 28.77 1.47
N LYS A 127 -14.77 29.94 1.95
CA LYS A 127 -14.63 30.28 3.35
C LYS A 127 -16.01 30.18 4.00
N MET A 128 -16.34 29.02 4.55
CA MET A 128 -17.41 28.89 5.55
C MET A 128 -16.91 29.46 6.88
#